data_AF-A0A1M5ZKQ5-F1
#
_entry.id   AF-A0A1M5ZKQ5-F1
#
_cell.length_a   1.000
_cell.length_b   1.000
_cell.length_c   1.000
_cell.angle_alpha   90.00
_cell.angle_beta   90.00
_cell.angle_gamma   90.00
#
_symmetry.space_group_name_H-M   'P 1'
#
loop_
_entity.id
_entity.type
_entity.pdbx_description
1 polymer ?
#
loop_
_entity_poly.entity_id
_entity_poly.type
_entity_poly.pdbx_seq_one_letter_code
_entity_poly.pdbx_strand_id
1 'polypeptide(L)'
;MRREFLHYFILLLIIFSFCGILTSLKKYCPKKLKNYVLIASVLGMVSFGVQFYMSLAITQGYINYLKPLVFVSNLVDIFLILISLYIFLRKEGLEFKWAYLYMFLMSISFVIAMVFIKSIVKVDKIYGYKIILANDFLYRIVFIAILVMLSVVMIIYMGYRYTLKVPFILLLFSTLIMIVENVAYMAEISIFPYPLISELMIVILFLYAMYRSRKIN
;
A
#
# COMPACT_ATOMS: atom_id res chain seq x y z
N MET A 1 -21.97 -10.73 10.08
CA MET A 1 -21.68 -12.01 9.38
C MET A 1 -21.21 -11.87 7.92
N ARG A 2 -22.05 -11.52 6.92
CA ARG A 2 -21.58 -11.50 5.49
C ARG A 2 -20.45 -10.49 5.22
N ARG A 3 -20.47 -9.31 5.85
CA ARG A 3 -19.45 -8.25 5.66
C ARG A 3 -18.12 -8.55 6.38
N GLU A 4 -18.17 -9.13 7.58
CA GLU A 4 -16.98 -9.62 8.31
C GLU A 4 -16.25 -10.68 7.51
N PHE A 5 -16.97 -11.67 6.98
CA PHE A 5 -16.37 -12.75 6.20
C PHE A 5 -15.67 -12.23 4.93
N LEU A 6 -16.31 -11.29 4.23
CA LEU A 6 -15.71 -10.60 3.08
C LEU A 6 -14.42 -9.86 3.46
N HIS A 7 -14.42 -9.15 4.61
CA HIS A 7 -13.24 -8.44 5.11
C HIS A 7 -12.07 -9.40 5.39
N TYR A 8 -12.32 -10.51 6.08
CA TYR A 8 -11.29 -11.53 6.36
C TYR A 8 -10.77 -12.19 5.08
N PHE A 9 -11.67 -12.50 4.15
CA PHE A 9 -11.30 -13.10 2.88
C PHE A 9 -10.37 -12.18 2.07
N ILE A 10 -10.68 -10.88 2.00
CA ILE A 10 -9.84 -9.91 1.29
C ILE A 10 -8.47 -9.76 1.98
N LEU A 11 -8.43 -9.61 3.31
CA LEU A 11 -7.17 -9.54 4.06
C LEU A 11 -6.28 -10.76 3.82
N LEU A 12 -6.87 -11.95 3.85
CA LEU A 12 -6.17 -13.20 3.58
C LEU A 12 -5.61 -13.21 2.14
N LEU A 13 -6.39 -12.73 1.17
CA LEU A 13 -5.98 -12.65 -0.23
C LEU A 13 -4.83 -11.67 -0.44
N ILE A 14 -4.82 -10.55 0.28
CA ILE A 14 -3.69 -9.60 0.30
C ILE A 14 -2.43 -10.30 0.85
N ILE A 15 -2.53 -10.97 2.00
CA ILE A 15 -1.40 -11.69 2.61
C ILE A 15 -0.85 -12.77 1.66
N PHE A 16 -1.72 -13.57 1.03
CA PHE A 16 -1.30 -14.56 0.03
C PHE A 16 -0.64 -13.92 -1.19
N SER A 17 -1.11 -12.76 -1.62
CA SER A 17 -0.49 -12.02 -2.71
C SER A 17 0.93 -11.57 -2.36
N PHE A 18 1.17 -11.11 -1.13
CA PHE A 18 2.53 -10.83 -0.64
C PHE A 18 3.42 -12.07 -0.58
N CYS A 19 2.91 -13.23 -0.19
CA CYS A 19 3.64 -14.50 -0.32
C CYS A 19 4.03 -14.76 -1.79
N GLY A 20 3.11 -14.54 -2.72
CA GLY A 20 3.38 -14.62 -4.16
C GLY A 20 4.52 -13.70 -4.60
N ILE A 21 4.58 -12.48 -4.06
CA ILE A 21 5.66 -11.52 -4.34
C ILE A 21 7.00 -12.10 -3.87
N LEU A 22 7.07 -12.62 -2.65
CA LEU A 22 8.29 -13.21 -2.09
C LEU A 22 8.82 -14.39 -2.92
N THR A 23 7.95 -15.29 -3.38
CA THR A 23 8.35 -16.41 -4.25
C THR A 23 8.87 -15.95 -5.61
N SER A 24 8.28 -14.85 -6.13
CA SER A 24 8.61 -14.25 -7.42
C SER A 24 9.91 -13.43 -7.37
N LEU A 25 10.35 -13.04 -6.18
CA LEU A 25 11.47 -12.13 -5.91
C LEU A 25 12.81 -12.67 -6.41
N LYS A 26 13.03 -13.99 -6.33
CA LYS A 26 14.26 -14.64 -6.84
C LYS A 26 14.30 -14.73 -8.36
N LYS A 27 13.15 -14.83 -9.03
CA LYS A 27 13.06 -15.14 -10.46
C LYS A 27 12.88 -13.91 -11.35
N TYR A 28 12.18 -12.87 -10.88
CA TYR A 28 11.69 -11.81 -11.77
C TYR A 28 12.14 -10.39 -11.39
N CYS A 29 12.61 -10.18 -10.16
CA CYS A 29 12.97 -8.85 -9.68
C CYS A 29 14.36 -8.41 -10.21
N PRO A 30 14.50 -7.18 -10.73
CA PRO A 30 15.81 -6.63 -11.06
C PRO A 30 16.68 -6.55 -9.80
N LYS A 31 17.97 -6.93 -9.90
CA LYS A 31 18.91 -7.05 -8.76
C LYS A 31 18.95 -5.79 -7.88
N LYS A 32 18.85 -4.60 -8.50
CA LYS A 32 18.88 -3.30 -7.80
C LYS A 32 17.68 -3.12 -6.86
N LEU A 33 16.47 -3.47 -7.28
CA LEU A 33 15.24 -3.26 -6.48
C LEU A 33 14.94 -4.39 -5.50
N LYS A 34 15.67 -5.50 -5.60
CA LYS A 34 15.41 -6.73 -4.84
C LYS A 34 15.25 -6.49 -3.33
N ASN A 35 16.14 -5.69 -2.74
CA ASN A 35 16.11 -5.41 -1.31
C ASN A 35 14.88 -4.59 -0.90
N TYR A 36 14.48 -3.61 -1.72
CA TYR A 36 13.33 -2.76 -1.43
C TYR A 36 12.01 -3.51 -1.58
N VAL A 37 11.90 -4.35 -2.60
CA VAL A 37 10.75 -5.24 -2.76
C VAL A 37 10.65 -6.21 -1.58
N LEU A 38 11.79 -6.77 -1.12
CA LEU A 38 11.83 -7.65 0.04
C LEU A 38 11.33 -6.91 1.28
N ILE A 39 11.89 -5.74 1.57
CA ILE A 39 11.49 -4.92 2.74
C ILE A 39 10.00 -4.57 2.66
N ALA A 40 9.52 -4.05 1.53
CA ALA A 40 8.11 -3.68 1.35
C ALA A 40 7.17 -4.89 1.52
N SER A 41 7.54 -6.06 0.99
CA SER A 41 6.73 -7.27 1.11
C SER A 41 6.67 -7.80 2.55
N VAL A 42 7.79 -7.80 3.27
CA VAL A 42 7.82 -8.21 4.69
C VAL A 42 7.01 -7.23 5.55
N LEU A 43 7.19 -5.92 5.35
CA LEU A 43 6.42 -4.90 6.05
C LEU A 43 4.91 -5.02 5.76
N GLY A 44 4.54 -5.29 4.50
CA GLY A 44 3.16 -5.54 4.10
C GLY A 44 2.57 -6.73 4.85
N MET A 45 3.25 -7.89 4.84
CA MET A 45 2.77 -9.08 5.55
C MET A 45 2.58 -8.84 7.05
N VAL A 46 3.51 -8.14 7.69
CA VAL A 46 3.39 -7.80 9.12
C VAL A 46 2.19 -6.87 9.34
N SER A 47 2.05 -5.82 8.54
CA SER A 47 0.96 -4.85 8.69
C SER A 47 -0.42 -5.48 8.51
N PHE A 48 -0.62 -6.22 7.41
CA PHE A 48 -1.89 -6.90 7.13
C PHE A 48 -2.14 -8.07 8.09
N GLY A 49 -1.10 -8.77 8.53
CA GLY A 49 -1.20 -9.78 9.58
C GLY A 49 -1.66 -9.20 10.92
N VAL A 50 -1.18 -8.00 11.27
CA VAL A 50 -1.64 -7.26 12.45
C VAL A 50 -3.10 -6.82 12.29
N GLN A 51 -3.48 -6.29 11.12
CA GLN A 51 -4.89 -5.92 10.85
C GLN A 51 -5.82 -7.13 10.96
N PHE A 52 -5.40 -8.29 10.45
CA PHE A 52 -6.13 -9.55 10.59
C PHE A 52 -6.25 -9.98 12.06
N TYR A 53 -5.16 -9.97 12.82
CA TYR A 53 -5.19 -10.29 14.25
C TYR A 53 -6.12 -9.35 15.04
N MET A 54 -6.03 -8.05 14.78
CA MET A 54 -6.85 -7.01 15.40
C MET A 54 -8.35 -7.22 15.17
N SER A 55 -8.70 -7.69 13.98
CA SER A 55 -10.09 -7.97 13.62
C SER A 55 -10.65 -9.23 14.32
N LEU A 56 -9.78 -10.15 14.75
CA LEU A 56 -10.14 -11.36 15.52
C LEU A 56 -10.06 -11.18 17.04
N ALA A 57 -9.22 -10.25 17.51
CA ALA A 57 -8.92 -10.09 18.93
C ALA A 57 -10.17 -9.63 19.71
N ILE A 58 -10.41 -10.27 20.86
CA ILE A 58 -11.52 -9.94 21.77
C ILE A 58 -11.02 -9.07 22.94
N THR A 59 -9.74 -9.15 23.29
CA THR A 59 -9.12 -8.50 24.46
C THR A 59 -8.12 -7.39 24.09
N GLN A 60 -8.13 -6.29 24.86
CA GLN A 60 -7.40 -5.04 24.55
C GLN A 60 -5.90 -5.03 24.89
N GLY A 61 -5.41 -6.00 25.67
CA GLY A 61 -4.11 -5.89 26.35
C GLY A 61 -2.91 -5.70 25.42
N TYR A 62 -2.85 -6.45 24.32
CA TYR A 62 -1.71 -6.42 23.38
C TYR A 62 -1.90 -5.47 22.19
N ILE A 63 -3.13 -4.98 22.01
CA ILE A 63 -3.53 -4.14 20.87
C ILE A 63 -2.79 -2.79 20.87
N ASN A 64 -2.46 -2.27 22.06
CA ASN A 64 -1.79 -0.98 22.18
C ASN A 64 -0.34 -0.97 21.67
N TYR A 65 0.35 -2.11 21.63
CA TYR A 65 1.74 -2.20 21.14
C TYR A 65 1.81 -2.37 19.62
N LEU A 66 0.73 -2.85 19.00
CA LEU A 66 0.65 -3.10 17.56
C LEU A 66 0.26 -1.86 16.74
N LYS A 67 0.01 -0.73 17.41
CA LYS A 67 -0.46 0.52 16.79
C LYS A 67 0.37 1.01 15.61
N PRO A 68 1.73 0.99 15.66
CA PRO A 68 2.51 1.52 14.56
C PRO A 68 2.39 0.69 13.30
N LEU A 69 2.24 -0.62 13.48
CA LEU A 69 2.27 -1.60 12.40
C LEU A 69 1.02 -1.52 11.51
N VAL A 70 -0.11 -1.01 12.01
CA VAL A 70 -1.32 -0.83 11.20
C VAL A 70 -1.10 0.21 10.09
N PHE A 71 -0.44 1.33 10.40
CA PHE A 71 -0.24 2.44 9.46
C PHE A 71 0.93 2.22 8.49
N VAL A 72 1.75 1.19 8.72
CA VAL A 72 2.81 0.78 7.79
C VAL A 72 2.24 0.36 6.43
N SER A 73 1.00 -0.16 6.39
CA SER A 73 0.27 -0.50 5.15
C SER A 73 0.29 0.64 4.13
N ASN A 74 -0.11 1.85 4.52
CA ASN A 74 -0.12 3.03 3.66
C ASN A 74 1.28 3.35 3.07
N LEU A 75 2.34 3.16 3.86
CA LEU A 75 3.71 3.33 3.37
C LEU A 75 4.11 2.23 2.38
N VAL A 76 3.68 0.99 2.64
CA VAL A 76 3.88 -0.13 1.70
C VAL A 76 3.18 0.15 0.37
N ASP A 77 1.97 0.69 0.37
CA ASP A 77 1.25 1.01 -0.87
C ASP A 77 1.99 2.06 -1.71
N ILE A 78 2.49 3.13 -1.08
CA ILE A 78 3.34 4.14 -1.76
C ILE A 78 4.56 3.47 -2.39
N PHE A 79 5.23 2.56 -1.67
CA PHE A 79 6.39 1.85 -2.18
C PHE A 79 6.05 0.94 -3.36
N LEU A 80 4.94 0.19 -3.28
CA LEU A 80 4.51 -0.67 -4.38
C LEU A 80 4.15 0.16 -5.62
N ILE A 81 3.51 1.31 -5.46
CA ILE A 81 3.21 2.24 -6.56
C ILE A 81 4.49 2.76 -7.20
N LEU A 82 5.44 3.27 -6.41
CA LEU A 82 6.72 3.81 -6.91
C LEU A 82 7.55 2.76 -7.64
N ILE A 83 7.63 1.54 -7.09
CA ILE A 83 8.39 0.47 -7.73
C ILE A 83 7.68 -0.01 -9.01
N SER A 84 6.34 -0.07 -9.03
CA SER A 84 5.58 -0.40 -10.24
C SER A 84 5.79 0.64 -11.34
N LEU A 85 5.70 1.93 -11.00
CA LEU A 85 6.01 3.06 -11.88
C LEU A 85 7.40 2.90 -12.48
N TYR A 86 8.39 2.62 -11.64
CA TYR A 86 9.75 2.39 -12.09
C TYR A 86 9.84 1.23 -13.09
N ILE A 87 9.22 0.08 -12.81
CA ILE A 87 9.25 -1.08 -13.70
C ILE A 87 8.64 -0.75 -15.07
N PHE A 88 7.54 0.02 -15.09
CA PHE A 88 6.85 0.40 -16.32
C PHE A 88 7.61 1.46 -17.13
N LEU A 89 8.37 2.33 -16.48
CA LEU A 89 9.15 3.40 -17.11
C LEU A 89 10.61 3.03 -17.35
N ARG A 90 11.03 1.78 -17.07
CA ARG A 90 12.42 1.33 -17.22
C ARG A 90 12.99 1.57 -18.62
N LYS A 91 12.17 1.49 -19.68
CA LYS A 91 12.60 1.72 -21.07
C LYS A 91 12.79 3.20 -21.43
N GLU A 92 12.29 4.12 -20.62
CA GLU A 92 12.45 5.58 -20.78
C GLU A 92 13.78 6.09 -20.19
N GLY A 93 14.68 5.20 -19.76
CA GLY A 93 16.00 5.59 -19.24
C GLY A 93 15.98 6.21 -17.83
N LEU A 94 14.87 6.09 -17.12
CA LEU A 94 14.68 6.71 -15.80
C LEU A 94 15.72 6.19 -14.79
N GLU A 95 16.54 7.11 -14.27
CA GLU A 95 17.62 6.75 -13.34
C GLU A 95 17.06 6.24 -12.00
N PHE A 96 17.53 5.07 -11.59
CA PHE A 96 17.13 4.42 -10.33
C PHE A 96 17.34 5.30 -9.08
N LYS A 97 18.29 6.26 -9.11
CA LYS A 97 18.67 7.09 -7.95
C LYS A 97 17.49 7.89 -7.40
N TRP A 98 16.64 8.41 -8.28
CA TRP A 98 15.50 9.24 -7.88
C TRP A 98 14.45 8.42 -7.13
N ALA A 99 14.11 7.23 -7.62
CA ALA A 99 13.15 6.35 -6.94
C ALA A 99 13.61 5.96 -5.52
N TYR A 100 14.92 5.70 -5.34
CA TYR A 100 15.48 5.43 -4.01
C TYR A 100 15.40 6.62 -3.07
N LEU A 101 15.76 7.80 -3.56
CA LEU A 101 15.69 9.02 -2.77
C LEU A 101 14.26 9.31 -2.31
N TYR A 102 13.26 9.12 -3.18
CA TYR A 102 11.85 9.26 -2.82
C TYR A 102 11.41 8.23 -1.76
N MET A 103 11.74 6.95 -1.92
CA MET A 103 11.39 5.93 -0.93
C MET A 103 12.04 6.20 0.44
N PHE A 104 13.28 6.67 0.45
CA PHE A 104 14.01 7.01 1.67
C PHE A 104 13.44 8.25 2.38
N LEU A 105 13.07 9.30 1.64
CA LEU A 105 12.41 10.47 2.22
C LEU A 105 11.04 10.11 2.82
N MET A 106 10.28 9.26 2.11
CA MET A 106 8.98 8.78 2.60
C MET A 106 9.11 7.95 3.87
N SER A 107 10.10 7.05 3.98
CA SER A 107 10.31 6.29 5.22
C SER A 107 10.66 7.17 6.41
N ILE A 108 11.53 8.18 6.23
CA ILE A 108 11.86 9.13 7.30
C ILE A 108 10.62 9.91 7.74
N SER A 109 9.87 10.46 6.79
CA SER A 109 8.66 11.23 7.10
C SER A 109 7.62 10.40 7.86
N PHE A 110 7.48 9.12 7.51
CA PHE A 110 6.60 8.19 8.20
C PHE A 110 7.06 7.90 9.63
N VAL A 111 8.36 7.61 9.83
CA VAL A 111 8.90 7.39 11.19
C VAL A 111 8.68 8.61 12.07
N ILE A 112 8.93 9.82 11.55
CA ILE A 112 8.65 11.08 12.25
C ILE A 112 7.16 11.18 12.61
N ALA A 113 6.27 10.98 11.64
CA ALA A 113 4.82 11.06 11.86
C ALA A 113 4.36 10.09 12.98
N MET A 114 4.90 8.88 13.00
CA MET A 114 4.52 7.87 13.99
C MET A 114 5.02 8.16 15.41
N VAL A 115 6.11 8.91 15.56
CA VAL A 115 6.61 9.35 16.88
C VAL A 115 5.72 10.47 17.46
N PHE A 116 5.24 11.38 16.61
CA PHE A 116 4.49 12.56 17.07
C PHE A 116 2.97 12.33 17.16
N ILE A 117 2.40 11.42 16.37
CA ILE A 117 0.94 11.23 16.31
C ILE A 117 0.50 10.16 17.32
N LYS A 118 -0.27 10.59 18.33
CA LYS A 118 -0.94 9.67 19.27
C LYS A 118 -2.01 8.84 18.56
N SER A 119 -2.17 7.58 18.95
CA SER A 119 -3.14 6.66 18.37
C SER A 119 -4.10 6.10 19.44
N ILE A 120 -5.38 6.04 19.09
CA ILE A 120 -6.52 5.68 19.94
C ILE A 120 -7.10 4.36 19.42
N VAL A 121 -7.42 3.44 20.32
CA VAL A 121 -8.11 2.19 19.97
C VAL A 121 -9.61 2.43 20.12
N LYS A 122 -10.38 2.22 19.05
CA LYS A 122 -11.85 2.21 19.09
C LYS A 122 -12.37 0.80 18.83
N VAL A 123 -13.47 0.44 19.49
CA VAL A 123 -14.17 -0.82 19.24
C VAL A 123 -15.25 -0.58 18.21
N ASP A 124 -15.18 -1.31 17.10
CA ASP A 124 -16.21 -1.36 16.08
C ASP A 124 -17.11 -2.59 16.33
N LYS A 125 -18.43 -2.39 16.28
CA LYS A 125 -19.41 -3.47 16.54
C LYS A 125 -19.41 -4.55 15.45
N ILE A 126 -18.86 -4.27 14.27
CA ILE A 126 -18.87 -5.15 13.11
C ILE A 126 -17.47 -5.71 12.84
N TYR A 127 -16.41 -4.90 13.01
CA TYR A 127 -15.06 -5.26 12.57
C TYR A 127 -14.05 -5.46 13.71
N GLY A 128 -14.50 -5.54 14.96
CA GLY A 128 -13.64 -5.75 16.12
C GLY A 128 -12.87 -4.48 16.51
N TYR A 129 -11.58 -4.60 16.83
CA TYR A 129 -10.79 -3.43 17.23
C TYR A 129 -10.21 -2.68 16.03
N LYS A 130 -10.41 -1.37 16.02
CA LYS A 130 -9.88 -0.44 15.02
C LYS A 130 -8.94 0.56 15.69
N ILE A 131 -7.78 0.78 15.10
CA ILE A 131 -6.85 1.81 15.59
C ILE A 131 -7.03 3.05 14.72
N ILE A 132 -7.28 4.18 15.37
CA ILE A 132 -7.48 5.48 14.73
C ILE A 132 -6.43 6.43 15.28
N LEU A 133 -5.81 7.24 14.44
CA LEU A 133 -4.91 8.29 14.91
C LEU A 133 -5.72 9.41 15.57
N ALA A 134 -5.19 10.03 16.63
CA ALA A 134 -5.81 11.21 17.24
C ALA A 134 -5.96 12.36 16.23
N ASN A 135 -5.07 12.39 15.22
CA ASN A 135 -5.10 13.32 14.09
C ASN A 135 -5.23 12.56 12.74
N ASP A 136 -6.10 11.55 12.70
CA ASP A 136 -6.33 10.70 11.51
C ASP A 136 -6.68 11.51 10.26
N PHE A 137 -7.42 12.61 10.44
CA PHE A 137 -7.80 13.51 9.36
C PHE A 137 -6.58 14.13 8.65
N LEU A 138 -5.66 14.74 9.42
CA LEU A 138 -4.45 15.36 8.85
C LEU A 138 -3.55 14.31 8.20
N TYR A 139 -3.38 13.14 8.84
CA TYR A 139 -2.59 12.05 8.28
C TYR A 139 -3.14 11.59 6.92
N ARG A 140 -4.46 11.41 6.81
CA ARG A 140 -5.10 11.00 5.55
C ARG A 140 -5.04 12.06 4.47
N ILE A 141 -5.16 13.35 4.81
CA ILE A 141 -4.97 14.43 3.83
C ILE A 141 -3.57 14.40 3.24
N VAL A 142 -2.54 14.26 4.08
CA VAL A 142 -1.15 14.17 3.61
C VAL A 142 -0.98 12.94 2.72
N PHE A 143 -1.53 11.80 3.12
CA PHE A 143 -1.49 10.58 2.33
C PHE A 143 -2.17 10.76 0.96
N ILE A 144 -3.38 11.33 0.93
CA ILE A 144 -4.11 11.63 -0.32
C ILE A 144 -3.32 12.60 -1.19
N ALA A 145 -2.71 13.65 -0.61
CA ALA A 145 -1.89 14.60 -1.36
C ALA A 145 -0.71 13.90 -2.06
N ILE A 146 -0.05 12.96 -1.39
CA ILE A 146 1.02 12.13 -1.98
C ILE A 146 0.46 11.28 -3.13
N LEU A 147 -0.69 10.63 -2.96
CA LEU A 147 -1.32 9.84 -4.02
C LEU A 147 -1.69 10.69 -5.23
N VAL A 148 -2.25 11.88 -5.02
CA VAL A 148 -2.58 12.83 -6.09
C VAL A 148 -1.31 13.22 -6.84
N MET A 149 -0.21 13.54 -6.14
CA MET A 149 1.07 13.84 -6.78
C MET A 149 1.57 12.65 -7.63
N LEU A 150 1.48 11.42 -7.10
CA LEU A 150 1.85 10.21 -7.85
C LEU A 150 0.96 10.01 -9.08
N SER A 151 -0.34 10.26 -8.98
CA SER A 151 -1.27 10.19 -10.12
C SER A 151 -0.96 11.25 -11.18
N VAL A 152 -0.58 12.48 -10.79
CA VAL A 152 -0.14 13.52 -11.73
C VAL A 152 1.15 13.09 -12.45
N VAL A 153 2.12 12.57 -11.70
CA VAL A 153 3.35 12.02 -12.27
C VAL A 153 3.02 10.90 -13.26
N MET A 154 2.08 10.02 -12.92
CA MET A 154 1.60 9.01 -13.86
C MET A 154 1.08 9.65 -15.15
N ILE A 155 0.14 10.58 -15.06
CA ILE A 155 -0.46 11.22 -16.24
C ILE A 155 0.60 11.83 -17.16
N ILE A 156 1.60 12.52 -16.60
CA ILE A 156 2.72 13.10 -17.36
C ILE A 156 3.47 12.01 -18.14
N TYR A 157 3.84 10.92 -17.48
CA TYR A 157 4.60 9.83 -18.10
C TYR A 157 3.77 8.92 -19.03
N MET A 158 2.44 9.04 -19.02
CA MET A 158 1.56 8.32 -19.93
C MET A 158 1.74 8.77 -21.39
N GLY A 159 2.19 10.01 -21.61
CA GLY A 159 2.44 10.58 -22.94
C GLY A 159 3.71 10.07 -23.64
N TYR A 160 4.58 9.33 -22.95
CA TYR A 160 5.86 8.88 -23.49
C TYR A 160 5.73 7.63 -24.37
N ARG A 161 6.64 7.47 -25.35
CA ARG A 161 6.54 6.48 -26.44
C ARG A 161 6.75 5.03 -25.99
N TYR A 162 7.59 4.77 -25.01
CA TYR A 162 7.97 3.43 -24.54
C TYR A 162 7.24 3.02 -23.25
N THR A 163 6.30 3.84 -22.76
CA THR A 163 5.45 3.53 -21.61
C THR A 163 4.47 2.40 -21.94
N LEU A 164 4.38 1.41 -21.05
CA LEU A 164 3.40 0.33 -21.15
C LEU A 164 2.00 0.84 -20.79
N LYS A 165 1.24 1.32 -21.78
CA LYS A 165 -0.07 1.98 -21.57
C LYS A 165 -1.05 1.21 -20.70
N VAL A 166 -1.29 -0.07 -20.97
CA VAL A 166 -2.30 -0.86 -20.24
C VAL A 166 -2.01 -0.99 -18.74
N PRO A 167 -0.85 -1.53 -18.29
CA PRO A 167 -0.58 -1.64 -16.85
C PRO A 167 -0.43 -0.28 -16.16
N PHE A 168 -0.02 0.74 -16.91
CA PHE A 168 0.10 2.09 -16.40
C PHE A 168 -1.27 2.73 -16.13
N ILE A 169 -2.24 2.56 -17.05
CA ILE A 169 -3.64 2.96 -16.84
C ILE A 169 -4.26 2.22 -15.66
N LEU A 170 -3.99 0.90 -15.52
CA LEU A 170 -4.48 0.11 -14.39
C LEU A 170 -3.91 0.59 -13.05
N LEU A 171 -2.62 0.95 -13.02
CA LEU A 171 -1.99 1.52 -11.83
C LEU A 171 -2.64 2.87 -11.47
N LEU A 172 -2.81 3.77 -12.44
CA LEU A 172 -3.48 5.05 -12.24
C LEU A 172 -4.91 4.86 -11.72
N PHE A 173 -5.68 3.96 -12.34
CA PHE A 173 -7.04 3.65 -11.92
C PHE A 173 -7.09 3.14 -10.47
N SER A 174 -6.15 2.27 -10.08
CA SER A 174 -6.08 1.74 -8.72
C SER A 174 -5.72 2.83 -7.70
N THR A 175 -4.82 3.76 -8.05
CA THR A 175 -4.52 4.92 -7.19
C THR A 175 -5.72 5.86 -7.03
N LEU A 176 -6.53 6.06 -8.08
CA LEU A 176 -7.74 6.87 -8.00
C LEU A 176 -8.79 6.22 -7.09
N ILE A 177 -8.98 4.90 -7.19
CA ILE A 177 -9.86 4.17 -6.25
C ILE A 177 -9.36 4.34 -4.82
N MET A 178 -8.04 4.27 -4.59
CA MET A 178 -7.47 4.47 -3.25
C MET A 178 -7.75 5.87 -2.69
N ILE A 179 -7.66 6.91 -3.53
CA ILE A 179 -8.03 8.28 -3.14
C ILE A 179 -9.52 8.32 -2.77
N VAL A 180 -10.40 7.77 -3.60
CA VAL A 180 -11.85 7.76 -3.34
C VAL A 180 -12.19 7.00 -2.06
N GLU A 181 -11.60 5.82 -1.82
CA GLU A 181 -11.81 5.06 -0.59
C GLU A 181 -11.33 5.82 0.65
N ASN A 182 -10.18 6.49 0.57
CA ASN A 182 -9.68 7.30 1.70
C ASN A 182 -10.56 8.52 1.97
N VAL A 183 -11.08 9.19 0.93
CA VAL A 183 -12.05 10.29 1.09
C VAL A 183 -13.37 9.77 1.68
N ALA A 184 -13.89 8.64 1.19
CA ALA A 184 -15.11 8.02 1.69
C ALA A 184 -14.96 7.58 3.16
N TYR A 185 -13.78 7.09 3.53
CA TYR A 185 -13.42 6.79 4.91
C TYR A 185 -13.44 8.05 5.78
N MET A 186 -12.84 9.15 5.32
CA MET A 186 -12.83 10.42 6.05
C MET A 186 -14.25 10.98 6.22
N ALA A 187 -15.14 10.73 5.27
CA ALA A 187 -16.55 11.11 5.33
C ALA A 187 -17.42 10.16 6.18
N GLU A 188 -16.84 9.10 6.77
CA GLU A 188 -17.55 8.05 7.52
C GLU A 188 -18.59 7.24 6.71
N ILE A 189 -18.50 7.28 5.37
CA ILE A 189 -19.38 6.55 4.43
C ILE A 189 -18.74 5.21 4.00
N SER A 190 -17.56 4.88 4.53
CA SER A 190 -16.79 3.71 4.09
C SER A 190 -17.53 2.39 4.26
N ILE A 191 -17.49 1.57 3.20
CA ILE A 191 -18.05 0.21 3.16
C ILE A 191 -17.24 -0.75 4.04
N PHE A 192 -15.94 -0.50 4.17
CA PHE A 192 -14.99 -1.30 4.95
C PHE A 192 -14.28 -0.43 6.00
N PRO A 193 -13.76 -1.05 7.09
CA PRO A 193 -13.09 -0.32 8.15
C PRO A 193 -11.75 0.28 7.72
N TYR A 194 -11.21 -0.04 6.54
CA TYR A 194 -9.99 0.48 5.93
C TYR A 194 -10.14 0.42 4.38
N PRO A 195 -9.37 1.20 3.59
CA PRO A 195 -9.41 1.22 2.12
C PRO A 195 -8.85 -0.07 1.49
N LEU A 196 -9.55 -1.18 1.71
CA LEU A 196 -9.04 -2.54 1.46
C LEU A 196 -9.04 -2.95 -0.01
N ILE A 197 -9.97 -2.42 -0.82
CA ILE A 197 -10.17 -2.86 -2.20
C ILE A 197 -9.01 -2.35 -3.05
N SER A 198 -8.68 -1.07 -2.92
CA SER A 198 -7.56 -0.45 -3.63
C SER A 198 -6.21 -1.04 -3.26
N GLU A 199 -5.98 -1.35 -1.98
CA GLU A 199 -4.77 -2.06 -1.50
C GLU A 199 -4.59 -3.40 -2.23
N LEU A 200 -5.65 -4.22 -2.30
CA LEU A 200 -5.62 -5.48 -3.03
C LEU A 200 -5.29 -5.27 -4.52
N MET A 201 -5.89 -4.28 -5.17
CA MET A 201 -5.61 -3.97 -6.58
C MET A 201 -4.15 -3.59 -6.80
N ILE A 202 -3.56 -2.78 -5.92
CA ILE A 202 -2.16 -2.36 -5.99
C ILE A 202 -1.22 -3.55 -5.83
N VAL A 203 -1.48 -4.44 -4.86
CA VAL A 203 -0.64 -5.63 -4.63
C VAL A 203 -0.70 -6.59 -5.82
N ILE A 204 -1.88 -6.81 -6.41
CA ILE A 204 -2.04 -7.65 -7.61
C ILE A 204 -1.34 -7.02 -8.82
N LEU A 205 -1.46 -5.70 -9.00
CA LEU A 205 -0.78 -5.00 -10.08
C LEU A 205 0.74 -5.02 -9.93
N PHE A 206 1.23 -4.94 -8.70
CA PHE A 206 2.64 -5.07 -8.41
C PHE A 206 3.17 -6.48 -8.76
N LEU A 207 2.42 -7.52 -8.41
CA LEU A 207 2.71 -8.90 -8.85
C LEU A 207 2.78 -9.01 -10.37
N TYR A 208 1.81 -8.41 -11.08
CA TYR A 208 1.80 -8.35 -12.54
C TYR A 208 3.03 -7.60 -13.08
N ALA A 209 3.40 -6.47 -12.47
CA ALA A 209 4.57 -5.68 -12.84
C ALA A 209 5.86 -6.51 -12.73
N MET A 210 6.01 -7.26 -11.63
CA MET A 210 7.15 -8.17 -11.47
C MET A 210 7.15 -9.30 -12.51
N TYR A 211 6.01 -9.92 -12.82
CA TYR A 211 5.98 -10.95 -13.86
C TYR A 211 6.37 -10.38 -15.23
N ARG A 212 5.94 -9.15 -15.53
CA ARG A 212 6.24 -8.45 -16.79
C ARG A 212 7.72 -8.07 -16.91
N SER A 213 8.41 -7.73 -15.81
CA SER A 213 9.84 -7.39 -15.85
C SER A 213 10.72 -8.53 -16.37
N ARG A 214 10.25 -9.79 -16.32
CA ARG A 214 10.89 -10.95 -16.94
C ARG A 214 11.00 -10.85 -18.46
N LYS A 215 9.96 -10.35 -19.15
CA LYS A 215 9.88 -10.35 -20.63
C LYS A 215 10.76 -9.27 -21.29
N ILE A 216 11.40 -8.42 -20.48
CA ILE A 216 12.17 -7.25 -20.94
C ILE A 216 13.68 -7.46 -20.72
N ASN A 217 14.07 -8.51 -19.99
CA ASN A 217 15.45 -9.00 -19.94
C ASN A 217 15.63 -10.11 -20.99
#